data_AF-A0A2S7YR69-F1
#
_entry.id   AF-A0A2S7YR69-F1
#
_cell.length_a   1.000
_cell.length_b   1.000
_cell.length_c   1.000
_cell.angle_alpha   90.00
_cell.angle_beta   90.00
_cell.angle_gamma   90.00
#
_symmetry.space_group_name_H-M   'P 1'
#
loop_
_entity.id
_entity.type
_entity.pdbx_description
1 polymer ?
#
loop_
_entity_poly.entity_id
_entity_poly.type
_entity_poly.pdbx_seq_one_letter_code
_entity_poly.pdbx_strand_id
1 'polypeptide(L)'
;MKVWSGVKSILNRAPFTVKFYIGFVLFGFLLMGLVSLNAYIKRPEQMQSLQLYEQKLEDISFKKVSEEYYASGRAYQNNNLKIIYDSLTINDVKGILSKQNIGWNEISKNRIVGHDYDTNIYLELFKESGSDKVTLILQRRN
;
A
#
# COMPACT_ATOMS: atom_id res chain seq x y z
N MET A 1 -1.47 31.46 31.94
CA MET A 1 -0.58 32.34 31.13
C MET A 1 0.90 32.40 31.57
N LYS A 2 1.38 31.62 32.56
CA LYS A 2 2.79 31.69 33.01
C LYS A 2 3.81 31.06 32.05
N VAL A 3 3.46 29.96 31.38
CA VAL A 3 4.36 29.21 30.48
C VAL A 3 4.78 30.04 29.27
N TRP A 4 3.84 30.77 28.66
CA TRP A 4 4.08 31.66 27.53
C TRP A 4 4.99 32.84 27.87
N SER A 5 4.95 33.34 29.11
CA SER A 5 5.82 34.42 29.59
C SER A 5 7.28 33.97 29.71
N GLY A 6 7.51 32.76 30.24
CA GLY A 6 8.85 32.19 30.37
C GLY A 6 9.52 31.90 29.02
N VAL A 7 8.79 31.30 28.09
CA VAL A 7 9.29 31.02 26.72
C VAL A 7 9.66 32.30 25.99
N LYS A 8 8.82 33.35 26.11
CA LYS A 8 9.07 34.66 25.49
C LYS A 8 10.33 35.35 26.03
N SER A 9 10.59 35.23 27.33
CA SER A 9 11.81 35.77 27.98
C SER A 9 13.09 35.08 27.51
N ILE A 10 13.05 33.74 27.40
CA ILE A 10 14.19 32.93 26.93
C ILE A 10 14.48 33.22 25.45
N LEU A 11 13.43 33.29 24.61
CA LEU A 11 13.60 33.68 23.22
C LEU A 11 14.23 35.06 23.13
N ASN A 12 13.71 36.08 23.83
CA ASN A 12 14.24 37.44 23.70
C ASN A 12 15.71 37.60 24.10
N ARG A 13 16.20 36.83 25.09
CA ARG A 13 17.61 36.84 25.52
C ARG A 13 18.57 36.06 24.61
N ALA A 14 18.06 35.16 23.77
CA ALA A 14 18.91 34.32 22.92
C ALA A 14 19.48 35.11 21.71
N PRO A 15 20.74 34.85 21.33
CA PRO A 15 21.32 35.38 20.09
C PRO A 15 20.47 34.98 18.88
N PHE A 16 20.46 35.81 17.83
CA PHE A 16 19.69 35.57 16.61
C PHE A 16 19.96 34.18 16.01
N THR A 17 21.23 33.76 16.00
CA THR A 17 21.66 32.43 15.56
C THR A 17 20.93 31.30 16.28
N VAL A 18 20.75 31.39 17.60
CA VAL A 18 20.07 30.36 18.40
C VAL A 18 18.56 30.32 18.06
N LYS A 19 17.92 31.48 17.89
CA LYS A 19 16.52 31.57 17.45
C LYS A 19 16.32 30.94 16.07
N PHE A 20 17.27 31.15 15.17
CA PHE A 20 17.24 30.57 13.83
C PHE A 20 17.31 29.03 13.88
N TYR A 21 18.22 28.46 14.68
CA TYR A 21 18.28 27.01 14.89
C TYR A 21 17.00 26.44 15.51
N ILE A 22 16.43 27.12 16.52
CA ILE A 22 15.14 26.69 17.11
C ILE A 22 14.04 26.69 16.04
N GLY A 23 13.97 27.72 15.21
CA GLY A 23 13.04 27.79 14.09
C GLY A 23 13.24 26.65 13.10
N PHE A 24 14.49 26.33 12.76
CA PHE A 24 14.82 25.26 11.84
C PHE A 24 14.46 23.88 12.40
N VAL A 25 14.71 23.64 13.69
CA VAL A 25 14.31 22.41 14.38
C VAL A 25 12.79 22.25 14.38
N LEU A 26 12.05 23.30 14.74
CA LEU A 26 10.58 23.28 14.71
C LEU A 26 10.04 23.06 13.29
N PHE A 27 10.66 23.67 12.29
CA PHE A 27 10.31 23.47 10.90
C PHE A 27 10.56 22.02 10.45
N GLY A 28 11.69 21.42 10.84
CA GLY A 28 11.98 20.00 10.61
C GLY A 28 10.93 19.08 11.24
N PHE A 29 10.55 19.33 12.50
CA PHE A 29 9.47 18.58 13.16
C PHE A 29 8.13 18.72 12.44
N LEU A 30 7.78 19.92 11.97
CA LEU A 30 6.56 20.18 11.21
C LEU A 30 6.55 19.38 9.89
N LEU A 31 7.65 19.40 9.14
CA LEU A 31 7.78 18.64 7.89
C LEU A 31 7.63 17.14 8.15
N MET A 32 8.27 16.62 9.20
CA MET A 32 8.15 15.21 9.56
C MET A 32 6.70 14.83 9.91
N GLY A 33 6.02 15.68 10.69
CA GLY A 33 4.60 15.50 11.02
C GLY A 33 3.67 15.50 9.79
N LEU A 34 3.91 16.41 8.84
CA LEU A 34 3.13 16.47 7.59
C LEU A 34 3.30 15.22 6.72
N VAL A 35 4.54 14.73 6.59
CA VAL A 35 4.82 13.49 5.84
C VAL A 35 4.14 12.29 6.51
N SER A 36 4.21 12.18 7.84
CA SER A 36 3.53 11.13 8.59
C SER A 36 2.00 11.19 8.46
N LEU A 37 1.42 12.39 8.51
CA LEU A 37 -0.03 12.59 8.37
C LEU A 37 -0.51 12.21 6.95
N ASN A 38 0.22 12.60 5.92
CA ASN A 38 -0.09 12.22 4.53
C ASN A 38 -0.07 10.70 4.34
N ALA A 39 0.91 10.01 4.93
CA ALA A 39 0.96 8.55 4.91
C ALA A 39 -0.22 7.91 5.66
N TYR A 40 -0.65 8.52 6.78
CA TYR A 40 -1.82 8.05 7.54
C TYR A 40 -3.12 8.19 6.74
N ILE A 41 -3.33 9.31 6.05
CA ILE A 41 -4.53 9.56 5.23
C ILE A 41 -4.60 8.63 4.02
N LYS A 42 -3.47 8.31 3.38
CA LYS A 42 -3.44 7.40 2.21
C LYS A 42 -3.69 5.93 2.57
N ARG A 43 -3.45 5.52 3.82
CA ARG A 43 -3.60 4.12 4.27
C ARG A 43 -5.03 3.55 4.14
N PRO A 44 -6.11 4.24 4.56
CA PRO A 44 -7.47 3.74 4.37
C PRO A 44 -7.86 3.63 2.90
N GLU A 45 -7.47 4.58 2.04
CA GLU A 45 -7.73 4.51 0.60
C GLU A 45 -7.07 3.26 -0.01
N GLN A 46 -5.83 2.95 0.41
CA GLN A 46 -5.13 1.75 -0.05
C GLN A 46 -5.84 0.46 0.37
N MET A 47 -6.34 0.38 1.60
CA MET A 47 -7.13 -0.77 2.06
C MET A 47 -8.44 -0.91 1.28
N GLN A 48 -9.15 0.19 1.03
CA GLN A 48 -10.41 0.17 0.26
C GLN A 48 -10.23 -0.40 -1.15
N SER A 49 -9.13 -0.06 -1.82
CA SER A 49 -8.88 -0.62 -3.16
C SER A 49 -8.60 -2.12 -3.13
N LEU A 50 -7.94 -2.64 -2.10
CA LEU A 50 -7.71 -4.07 -1.95
C LEU A 50 -9.01 -4.80 -1.61
N GLN A 51 -9.85 -4.23 -0.75
CA GLN A 51 -11.18 -4.75 -0.43
C GLN A 51 -12.10 -4.79 -1.64
N LEU A 52 -12.02 -3.80 -2.54
CA LEU A 52 -12.77 -3.83 -3.80
C LEU A 52 -12.36 -5.04 -4.66
N TYR A 53 -11.08 -5.42 -4.64
CA TYR A 53 -10.60 -6.61 -5.32
C TYR A 53 -11.06 -7.90 -4.63
N GLU A 54 -11.12 -7.95 -3.31
CA GLU A 54 -11.71 -9.09 -2.60
C GLU A 54 -13.17 -9.30 -2.99
N GLN A 55 -13.96 -8.24 -3.04
CA GLN A 55 -15.36 -8.31 -3.47
C GLN A 55 -15.48 -8.81 -4.91
N LYS A 56 -14.59 -8.36 -5.82
CA LYS A 56 -14.55 -8.86 -7.21
C LYS A 56 -14.17 -10.35 -7.29
N LEU A 57 -13.47 -10.87 -6.29
CA LEU A 57 -13.03 -12.26 -6.20
C LEU A 57 -13.95 -13.11 -5.30
N GLU A 58 -15.05 -12.54 -4.81
CA GLU A 58 -16.01 -13.21 -3.93
C GLU A 58 -16.61 -14.45 -4.59
N ASP A 59 -16.88 -14.38 -5.89
CA ASP A 59 -17.39 -15.51 -6.70
C ASP A 59 -16.48 -16.76 -6.66
N ILE A 60 -15.18 -16.58 -6.41
CA ILE A 60 -14.20 -17.68 -6.30
C ILE A 60 -13.67 -17.88 -4.88
N SER A 61 -14.27 -17.21 -3.89
CA SER A 61 -13.89 -17.31 -2.48
C SER A 61 -14.02 -18.73 -1.93
N PHE A 62 -14.93 -19.56 -2.46
CA PHE A 62 -15.11 -20.95 -2.04
C PHE A 62 -13.89 -21.85 -2.32
N LYS A 63 -13.01 -21.44 -3.24
CA LYS A 63 -11.74 -22.12 -3.56
C LYS A 63 -10.54 -21.51 -2.85
N LYS A 64 -10.75 -20.48 -2.03
CA LYS A 64 -9.70 -19.80 -1.29
C LYS A 64 -9.18 -20.70 -0.17
N VAL A 65 -7.89 -21.01 -0.21
CA VAL A 65 -7.16 -21.77 0.82
C VAL A 65 -6.65 -20.84 1.90
N SER A 66 -6.09 -19.70 1.50
CA SER A 66 -5.55 -18.73 2.44
C SER A 66 -5.57 -17.32 1.87
N GLU A 67 -5.55 -16.37 2.79
CA GLU A 67 -5.49 -14.93 2.53
C GLU A 67 -4.55 -14.30 3.55
N GLU A 68 -3.64 -13.45 3.07
CA GLU A 68 -2.64 -12.81 3.90
C GLU A 68 -2.46 -11.36 3.50
N TYR A 69 -2.66 -10.47 4.49
CA TYR A 69 -2.38 -9.05 4.39
C TYR A 69 -1.00 -8.75 4.97
N TYR A 70 -0.15 -8.10 4.17
CA TYR A 70 1.18 -7.73 4.62
C TYR A 70 1.63 -6.42 3.99
N ALA A 71 2.53 -5.72 4.68
CA ALA A 71 3.12 -4.49 4.17
C ALA A 71 4.51 -4.75 3.59
N SER A 72 4.84 -4.09 2.49
CA SER A 72 6.10 -4.23 1.77
C SER A 72 6.66 -2.86 1.34
N GLY A 73 7.87 -2.86 0.77
CA GLY A 73 8.53 -1.65 0.26
C GLY A 73 9.25 -0.85 1.34
N ARG A 74 9.77 0.33 0.97
CA ARG A 74 10.49 1.21 1.89
C ARG A 74 9.51 1.75 2.93
N ALA A 75 9.86 1.62 4.21
CA ALA A 75 9.04 2.05 5.34
C ALA A 75 7.61 1.46 5.38
N TYR A 76 7.41 0.24 4.85
CA TYR A 76 6.11 -0.46 4.88
C TYR A 76 4.94 0.32 4.26
N GLN A 77 5.23 1.12 3.23
CA GLN A 77 4.24 2.00 2.60
C GLN A 77 3.29 1.29 1.63
N ASN A 78 3.64 0.09 1.14
CA ASN A 78 2.82 -0.64 0.17
C ASN A 78 2.05 -1.72 0.90
N ASN A 79 0.72 -1.64 0.85
CA ASN A 79 -0.15 -2.72 1.32
C ASN A 79 -0.32 -3.75 0.21
N ASN A 80 -0.13 -5.01 0.58
CA ASN A 80 -0.27 -6.15 -0.32
C ASN A 80 -1.31 -7.12 0.24
N LEU A 81 -2.02 -7.76 -0.67
CA LEU A 81 -2.92 -8.88 -0.39
C LEU A 81 -2.45 -10.09 -1.19
N LYS A 82 -2.16 -11.19 -0.50
CA LYS A 82 -1.84 -12.47 -1.12
C LYS A 82 -2.98 -13.44 -0.87
N ILE A 83 -3.48 -14.04 -1.94
CA ILE A 83 -4.55 -15.04 -1.89
C ILE A 83 -4.05 -16.31 -2.57
N ILE A 84 -4.26 -17.45 -1.92
CA ILE A 84 -3.95 -18.76 -2.49
C ILE A 84 -5.27 -19.47 -2.75
N TYR A 85 -5.47 -19.90 -3.99
CA TYR A 85 -6.63 -20.68 -4.41
C TYR A 85 -6.21 -22.11 -4.73
N ASP A 86 -7.09 -23.06 -4.42
CA ASP A 86 -6.97 -24.46 -4.87
C ASP A 86 -7.88 -24.70 -6.08
N SER A 87 -7.49 -25.63 -6.95
CA SER A 87 -8.35 -26.11 -8.05
C SER A 87 -8.87 -24.98 -8.96
N LEU A 88 -8.06 -23.94 -9.16
CA LEU A 88 -8.27 -22.85 -10.12
C LEU A 88 -7.11 -22.78 -11.10
N THR A 89 -7.38 -22.24 -12.29
CA THR A 89 -6.34 -21.88 -13.25
C THR A 89 -6.08 -20.38 -13.21
N ILE A 90 -4.89 -19.98 -13.69
CA ILE A 90 -4.55 -18.58 -13.91
C ILE A 90 -5.61 -17.90 -14.81
N ASN A 91 -6.13 -18.62 -15.81
CA ASN A 91 -7.11 -18.09 -16.74
C ASN A 91 -8.48 -17.85 -16.09
N ASP A 92 -8.88 -18.67 -15.12
CA ASP A 92 -10.13 -18.44 -14.37
C ASP A 92 -10.05 -17.13 -13.59
N VAL A 93 -8.97 -16.94 -12.83
CA VAL A 93 -8.76 -15.71 -12.04
C VAL A 93 -8.58 -14.50 -12.96
N LYS A 94 -7.79 -14.65 -14.04
CA LYS A 94 -7.62 -13.61 -15.06
C LYS A 94 -8.96 -13.23 -15.69
N GLY A 95 -9.83 -14.19 -16.01
CA GLY A 95 -11.12 -13.96 -16.64
C GLY A 95 -12.05 -13.09 -15.78
N ILE A 96 -12.08 -13.34 -14.47
CA ILE A 96 -12.85 -12.54 -13.50
C ILE A 96 -12.31 -11.10 -13.46
N LEU A 97 -10.98 -10.96 -13.39
CA LEU A 97 -10.32 -9.67 -13.27
C LEU A 97 -10.24 -8.90 -14.60
N SER A 98 -10.38 -9.56 -15.75
CA SER A 98 -10.34 -8.95 -17.09
C SER A 98 -11.52 -8.03 -17.39
N LYS A 99 -12.56 -8.01 -16.53
CA LYS A 99 -13.62 -7.00 -16.60
C LYS A 99 -13.12 -5.58 -16.25
N GLN A 100 -11.90 -5.47 -15.72
CA GLN A 100 -11.26 -4.21 -15.35
C GLN A 100 -10.31 -3.73 -16.44
N ASN A 101 -9.91 -2.46 -16.38
CA ASN A 101 -8.94 -1.85 -17.27
C ASN A 101 -7.49 -2.29 -16.90
N ILE A 102 -7.23 -3.60 -16.98
CA ILE A 102 -5.95 -4.21 -16.61
C ILE A 102 -5.13 -4.52 -17.86
N GLY A 103 -3.94 -3.93 -17.94
CA GLY A 103 -2.90 -4.32 -18.90
C GLY A 103 -2.24 -5.61 -18.45
N TRP A 104 -2.56 -6.73 -19.10
CA TRP A 104 -1.96 -8.03 -18.82
C TRP A 104 -0.67 -8.24 -19.61
N ASN A 105 0.37 -8.72 -18.93
CA ASN A 105 1.63 -9.13 -19.51
C ASN A 105 1.94 -10.58 -19.09
N GLU A 106 2.05 -11.47 -20.08
CA GLU A 106 2.38 -12.87 -19.83
C GLU A 106 3.90 -13.03 -19.69
N ILE A 107 4.36 -13.47 -18.52
CA ILE A 107 5.79 -13.66 -18.24
C ILE A 107 6.21 -15.09 -18.59
N SER A 108 5.35 -16.06 -18.30
CA SER A 108 5.53 -17.47 -18.64
C SER A 108 4.18 -18.19 -18.60
N LYS A 109 4.15 -19.45 -19.08
CA LYS A 109 2.94 -20.31 -19.03
C LYS A 109 2.32 -20.42 -17.64
N ASN A 110 3.11 -20.27 -16.58
CA ASN A 110 2.66 -20.39 -15.19
C ASN A 110 2.68 -19.05 -14.43
N ARG A 111 2.92 -17.91 -15.10
CA ARG A 111 3.01 -16.60 -14.43
C ARG A 111 2.60 -15.46 -15.36
N ILE A 112 1.66 -14.64 -14.91
CA ILE A 112 1.22 -13.43 -15.61
C ILE A 112 1.21 -12.27 -14.61
N VAL A 113 1.48 -11.08 -15.12
CA VAL A 113 1.44 -9.84 -14.36
C VAL A 113 0.38 -8.94 -14.97
N GLY A 114 -0.39 -8.26 -14.14
CA GLY A 114 -1.37 -7.26 -14.55
C GLY A 114 -1.06 -5.91 -13.93
N HIS A 115 -1.38 -4.83 -14.65
CA HIS A 115 -1.40 -3.49 -14.08
C HIS A 115 -2.78 -2.86 -14.32
N ASP A 116 -3.47 -2.55 -13.23
CA ASP A 116 -4.73 -1.82 -13.23
C ASP A 116 -4.43 -0.33 -13.34
N TYR A 117 -4.79 0.27 -14.47
CA TYR A 117 -4.55 1.69 -14.74
C TYR A 117 -5.47 2.62 -13.95
N ASP A 118 -6.61 2.14 -13.47
CA ASP A 118 -7.59 2.95 -12.75
C ASP A 118 -7.24 3.04 -11.27
N THR A 119 -6.82 1.91 -10.67
CA THR A 119 -6.53 1.82 -9.22
C THR A 119 -5.04 1.81 -8.86
N ASN A 120 -4.15 1.79 -9.87
CA ASN A 120 -2.70 1.63 -9.73
C ASN A 120 -2.30 0.39 -8.90
N ILE A 121 -3.08 -0.68 -9.03
CA ILE A 121 -2.82 -1.99 -8.43
C ILE A 121 -2.05 -2.84 -9.42
N TYR A 122 -0.94 -3.41 -8.95
CA TYR A 122 -0.19 -4.43 -9.65
C TYR A 122 -0.69 -5.80 -9.20
N LEU A 123 -0.92 -6.65 -10.18
CA LEU A 123 -1.41 -8.00 -9.99
C LEU A 123 -0.33 -8.97 -10.43
N GLU A 124 -0.13 -10.02 -9.67
CA GLU A 124 0.73 -11.12 -10.07
C GLU A 124 0.00 -12.43 -9.81
N LEU A 125 -0.21 -13.20 -10.88
CA LEU A 125 -0.84 -14.50 -10.84
C LEU A 125 0.18 -15.55 -11.25
N PHE A 126 0.37 -16.57 -10.43
CA PHE A 126 1.20 -17.70 -10.81
C PHE A 126 0.70 -19.01 -10.24
N LYS A 127 0.98 -20.09 -10.97
CA LYS A 127 0.74 -21.46 -10.53
C LYS A 127 2.02 -22.00 -9.91
N GLU A 128 1.91 -22.56 -8.71
CA GLU A 128 3.06 -23.17 -8.03
C GLU A 128 3.49 -24.46 -8.75
N SER A 129 4.80 -24.66 -8.91
CA SER A 129 5.31 -25.84 -9.61
C SER A 129 5.02 -27.11 -8.81
N GLY A 130 4.37 -28.09 -9.43
CA GLY A 130 4.00 -29.35 -8.77
C GLY A 130 2.76 -29.25 -7.87
N SER A 131 2.02 -28.14 -7.91
CA SER A 131 0.75 -27.96 -7.21
C SER A 131 -0.34 -27.45 -8.15
N ASP A 132 -1.60 -27.78 -7.87
CA ASP A 132 -2.76 -27.19 -8.55
C ASP A 132 -3.20 -25.85 -7.96
N LYS A 133 -2.39 -25.31 -7.04
CA LYS A 133 -2.62 -24.03 -6.40
C LYS A 133 -2.20 -22.85 -7.28
N VAL A 134 -3.03 -21.82 -7.27
CA VAL A 134 -2.77 -20.53 -7.90
C VAL A 134 -2.64 -19.47 -6.82
N THR A 135 -1.55 -18.71 -6.86
CA THR A 135 -1.33 -17.57 -5.98
C THR A 135 -1.63 -16.29 -6.75
N LEU A 136 -2.46 -15.43 -6.15
CA LEU A 136 -2.68 -14.06 -6.56
C LEU A 136 -2.01 -13.13 -5.55
N ILE A 137 -1.19 -12.20 -6.04
CA ILE A 137 -0.65 -11.09 -5.25
C ILE A 137 -1.19 -9.79 -5.83
N LEU A 138 -1.83 -8.99 -4.98
CA LEU A 138 -2.26 -7.64 -5.27
C LEU A 138 -1.35 -6.69 -4.50
N GLN A 139 -0.73 -5.76 -5.21
CA GLN A 139 0.16 -4.76 -4.64
C GLN A 139 -0.28 -3.38 -5.11
N ARG A 140 -0.75 -2.53 -4.19
CA ARG A 140 -0.94 -1.12 -4.49
C ARG A 140 0.39 -0.39 -4.38
N ARG A 141 0.80 0.29 -5.45
CA ARG A 141 1.98 1.17 -5.44
C ARG A 141 1.53 2.62 -5.30
N ASN A 142 2.23 3.38 -4.45
CA ASN A 142 2.04 4.82 -4.26
C ASN A 142 2.75 5.64 -5.33
#